data_AF-A0A7G9W5S2-F1
#
_entry.id   AF-A0A7G9W5S2-F1
#
_cell.length_a   1.000
_cell.length_b   1.000
_cell.length_c   1.000
_cell.angle_alpha   90.00
_cell.angle_beta   90.00
_cell.angle_gamma   90.00
#
_symmetry.space_group_name_H-M   'P 1'
#
loop_
_entity.id
_entity.type
_entity.pdbx_description
1 polymer ?
#
loop_
_entity_poly.entity_id
_entity_poly.type
_entity_poly.pdbx_seq_one_letter_code
_entity_poly.pdbx_strand_id
1 'polypeptide(L)'
;MGIIRNSIIVDGLAKEEELPKEVYGQIVRSSQVETLFIPPSKSEAKSIKKVEISLNIDSNRIVRGATEKMVILGGLINYRIFYKENSPEEIDSITNIQIPFNTYMDLPEDTIKIKGINVFILDAYFHLMDSRKLYAYFVYLIELQYDDKIDKPNTNKSIEETKRYQTVPTRYVDNMLYDIDEEIM
;
A
#
# COMPACT_ATOMS: atom_id res chain seq x y z
N MET A 1 -4.12 16.27 -5.82
CA MET A 1 -4.35 17.26 -4.76
C MET A 1 -3.93 16.55 -3.49
N GLY A 2 -2.88 17.04 -2.84
CA GLY A 2 -2.23 16.29 -1.78
C GLY A 2 -3.00 16.33 -0.48
N ILE A 3 -2.96 15.23 0.27
CA ILE A 3 -3.54 15.14 1.60
C ILE A 3 -2.42 15.33 2.63
N ILE A 4 -2.65 16.15 3.64
CA ILE A 4 -1.67 16.38 4.71
C ILE A 4 -1.78 15.22 5.72
N ARG A 5 -0.65 14.57 5.97
CA ARG A 5 -0.49 13.51 6.99
C ARG A 5 0.78 13.83 7.77
N ASN A 6 0.67 13.99 9.09
CA ASN A 6 1.82 14.30 9.95
C ASN A 6 2.66 15.51 9.48
N SER A 7 1.99 16.60 9.08
CA SER A 7 2.62 17.80 8.49
C SER A 7 3.38 17.57 7.17
N ILE A 8 3.23 16.40 6.55
CA ILE A 8 3.79 16.05 5.24
C ILE A 8 2.65 16.04 4.22
N ILE A 9 2.86 16.67 3.07
CA ILE A 9 1.92 16.60 1.94
C ILE A 9 2.13 15.26 1.22
N VAL A 10 1.07 14.46 1.11
CA VAL A 10 1.09 13.18 0.41
C VAL A 10 0.27 13.28 -0.88
N ASP A 11 0.93 13.05 -2.01
CA ASP A 11 0.33 13.03 -3.34
C ASP A 11 0.38 11.61 -3.95
N GLY A 12 -0.56 11.32 -4.85
CA GLY A 12 -0.68 10.01 -5.51
C GLY A 12 -1.67 9.04 -4.87
N LEU A 13 -2.48 9.54 -3.93
CA LEU A 13 -3.62 8.80 -3.38
C LEU A 13 -4.79 8.81 -4.37
N ALA A 14 -5.46 7.68 -4.48
CA ALA A 14 -6.64 7.51 -5.31
C ALA A 14 -7.79 8.37 -4.77
N LYS A 15 -8.50 9.04 -5.66
CA LYS A 15 -9.71 9.78 -5.31
C LYS A 15 -10.90 8.83 -5.20
N GLU A 16 -11.90 9.24 -4.42
CA GLU A 16 -13.16 8.47 -4.29
C GLU A 16 -13.83 8.21 -5.65
N GLU A 17 -13.70 9.15 -6.59
CA GLU A 17 -14.21 9.05 -7.96
C GLU A 17 -13.54 7.94 -8.79
N GLU A 18 -12.28 7.61 -8.47
CA GLU A 18 -11.45 6.63 -9.17
C GLU A 18 -11.65 5.21 -8.60
N LEU A 19 -12.20 5.10 -7.38
CA LEU A 19 -12.46 3.83 -6.73
C LEU A 19 -13.60 3.07 -7.43
N PRO A 20 -13.55 1.73 -7.46
CA PRO A 20 -14.59 0.93 -8.09
C PRO A 20 -15.92 1.13 -7.38
N LYS A 21 -16.93 1.59 -8.14
CA LYS A 21 -18.31 1.76 -7.65
C LYS A 21 -19.09 0.45 -7.62
N GLU A 22 -18.71 -0.48 -8.48
CA GLU A 22 -19.30 -1.80 -8.63
C GLU A 22 -18.18 -2.82 -8.75
N VAL A 23 -18.39 -4.01 -8.16
CA VAL A 23 -17.36 -5.05 -8.09
C VAL A 23 -17.69 -6.16 -9.07
N TYR A 24 -16.93 -6.24 -10.17
CA TYR A 24 -17.06 -7.26 -11.22
C TYR A 24 -16.07 -8.42 -11.05
N GLY A 25 -15.80 -8.77 -9.80
CA GLY A 25 -14.89 -9.84 -9.42
C GLY A 25 -14.57 -9.80 -7.94
N GLN A 26 -13.33 -9.50 -7.58
CA GLN A 26 -12.87 -9.51 -6.19
C GLN A 26 -12.13 -8.22 -5.86
N ILE A 27 -12.32 -7.75 -4.63
CA ILE A 27 -11.57 -6.64 -4.07
C ILE A 27 -10.84 -7.11 -2.82
N VAL A 28 -9.56 -6.76 -2.73
CA VAL A 28 -8.73 -7.03 -1.55
C VAL A 28 -8.11 -5.73 -1.09
N ARG A 29 -8.32 -5.38 0.18
CA ARG A 29 -7.62 -4.27 0.84
C ARG A 29 -6.44 -4.82 1.61
N SER A 30 -5.28 -4.20 1.43
CA SER A 30 -4.06 -4.57 2.15
C SER A 30 -3.26 -3.32 2.52
N SER A 31 -2.20 -3.53 3.28
CA SER A 31 -1.26 -2.47 3.66
C SER A 31 0.16 -2.99 3.61
N GLN A 32 1.10 -2.07 3.44
CA GLN A 32 2.52 -2.37 3.40
C GLN A 32 3.28 -1.34 4.24
N VAL A 33 4.32 -1.82 4.93
CA VAL A 33 5.26 -1.03 5.71
C VAL A 33 6.62 -1.15 5.05
N GLU A 34 7.29 -0.03 4.87
CA GLU A 34 8.64 0.05 4.31
C GLU A 34 9.49 1.05 5.06
N THR A 35 10.81 0.85 5.04
CA THR A 35 11.78 1.84 5.46
C THR A 35 12.53 2.37 4.25
N LEU A 36 12.34 3.65 3.94
CA LEU A 36 12.99 4.35 2.84
C LEU A 36 14.27 5.03 3.34
N PHE A 37 15.32 4.98 2.52
CA PHE A 37 16.61 5.58 2.86
C PHE A 37 16.99 6.68 1.87
N ILE A 38 17.31 7.87 2.41
CA ILE A 38 17.95 8.94 1.64
C ILE A 38 19.40 8.50 1.36
N PRO A 39 19.81 8.35 0.08
CA PRO A 39 21.12 7.83 -0.27
C PRO A 39 22.26 8.64 0.37
N PRO A 40 23.39 8.01 0.76
CA PRO A 40 24.56 8.71 1.30
C PRO A 40 25.13 9.79 0.37
N SER A 41 24.93 9.64 -0.94
CA SER A 41 25.31 10.62 -1.96
C SER A 41 24.46 11.91 -1.95
N LYS A 42 23.39 11.95 -1.15
CA LYS A 42 22.51 13.10 -0.97
C LYS A 42 22.67 13.70 0.42
N SER A 43 22.39 15.00 0.56
CA SER A 43 22.30 15.68 1.85
C SER A 43 21.26 15.05 2.75
N GLU A 44 21.52 15.10 4.05
CA GLU A 44 20.60 14.63 5.09
C GLU A 44 19.34 15.49 5.14
N ALA A 45 18.21 14.89 5.49
CA ALA A 45 16.97 15.59 5.70
C ALA A 45 16.86 16.11 7.14
N LYS A 46 16.53 17.39 7.27
CA LYS A 46 16.05 18.00 8.51
C LYS A 46 14.56 17.75 8.71
N SER A 47 13.78 17.78 7.63
CA SER A 47 12.33 17.54 7.66
C SER A 47 11.82 17.15 6.27
N ILE A 48 10.77 16.33 6.22
CA ILE A 48 10.07 16.00 4.97
C ILE A 48 8.93 16.98 4.77
N LYS A 49 8.82 17.53 3.55
CA LYS A 49 7.76 18.47 3.17
C LYS A 49 6.65 17.76 2.40
N LYS A 50 7.03 16.91 1.45
CA LYS A 50 6.12 16.27 0.52
C LYS A 50 6.65 14.90 0.10
N VAL A 51 5.74 13.96 -0.07
CA VAL A 51 6.01 12.68 -0.72
C VAL A 51 4.99 12.47 -1.83
N GLU A 52 5.47 12.23 -3.04
CA GLU A 52 4.66 11.71 -4.15
C GLU A 52 4.89 10.20 -4.21
N ILE A 53 3.81 9.41 -4.13
CA ILE A 53 3.85 7.96 -4.27
C ILE A 53 3.11 7.54 -5.54
N SER A 54 3.67 6.60 -6.30
CA SER A 54 2.95 5.96 -7.39
C SER A 54 3.29 4.47 -7.46
N LEU A 55 2.30 3.69 -7.86
CA LEU A 55 2.41 2.24 -7.99
C LEU A 55 2.14 1.84 -9.43
N ASN A 56 3.08 1.13 -10.03
CA ASN A 56 2.92 0.58 -11.37
C ASN A 56 3.01 -0.94 -11.30
N ILE A 57 1.96 -1.63 -11.75
CA ILE A 57 1.98 -3.09 -11.92
C ILE A 57 2.51 -3.39 -13.32
N ASP A 58 3.63 -4.11 -13.40
CA ASP A 58 4.29 -4.44 -14.66
C ASP A 58 4.05 -5.89 -15.09
N SER A 59 3.63 -6.74 -14.15
CA SER A 59 3.49 -8.16 -14.37
C SER A 59 2.40 -8.77 -13.49
N ASN A 60 1.73 -9.77 -14.05
CA ASN A 60 0.89 -10.68 -13.28
C ASN A 60 1.15 -12.10 -13.76
N ARG A 61 1.08 -13.06 -12.84
CA ARG A 61 1.15 -14.49 -13.16
C ARG A 61 0.13 -15.25 -12.35
N ILE A 62 -0.53 -16.20 -12.98
CA ILE A 62 -1.45 -17.12 -12.30
C ILE A 62 -0.67 -18.39 -11.95
N VAL A 63 -0.68 -18.75 -10.68
CA VAL A 63 -0.07 -19.99 -10.18
C VAL A 63 -1.18 -20.89 -9.66
N ARG A 64 -1.10 -22.18 -9.99
CA ARG A 64 -2.01 -23.21 -9.47
C ARG A 64 -1.26 -24.01 -8.41
N GLY A 65 -1.70 -23.89 -7.16
CA GLY A 65 -1.32 -24.77 -6.07
C GLY A 65 -2.13 -26.06 -6.06
N ALA A 66 -1.95 -26.88 -5.04
CA ALA A 66 -2.63 -28.16 -4.90
C ALA A 66 -4.14 -28.02 -4.63
N THR A 67 -4.54 -26.96 -3.94
CA THR A 67 -5.92 -26.68 -3.52
C THR A 67 -6.41 -25.30 -3.93
N GLU A 68 -5.50 -24.40 -4.32
CA GLU A 68 -5.80 -22.99 -4.51
C GLU A 68 -5.19 -22.48 -5.80
N LYS A 69 -5.89 -21.56 -6.45
CA LYS A 69 -5.39 -20.81 -7.59
C LYS A 69 -5.08 -19.41 -7.08
N MET A 70 -3.90 -18.87 -7.37
CA MET A 70 -3.51 -17.53 -6.93
C MET A 70 -3.04 -16.69 -8.12
N VAL A 71 -3.25 -15.39 -8.04
CA VAL A 71 -2.59 -14.41 -8.91
C VAL A 71 -1.50 -13.71 -8.12
N ILE A 72 -0.31 -13.67 -8.68
CA ILE A 72 0.83 -12.92 -8.13
C ILE A 72 1.01 -11.68 -8.99
N LEU A 73 1.08 -10.52 -8.34
CA LEU A 73 1.29 -9.23 -8.96
C LEU A 73 2.71 -8.76 -8.66
N GLY A 74 3.42 -8.38 -9.71
CA GLY A 74 4.72 -7.74 -9.65
C GLY A 74 4.62 -6.30 -10.15
N GLY A 75 5.42 -5.42 -9.56
CA GLY A 75 5.46 -4.02 -9.94
C GLY A 75 6.53 -3.23 -9.22
N LEU A 76 6.42 -1.91 -9.30
CA LEU A 76 7.32 -0.96 -8.67
C LEU A 76 6.51 0.14 -7.97
N ILE A 77 6.88 0.43 -6.73
CA ILE A 77 6.49 1.65 -6.04
C ILE A 77 7.58 2.69 -6.28
N ASN A 78 7.16 3.88 -6.72
CA ASN A 78 8.03 5.03 -6.91
C ASN A 78 7.69 6.07 -5.84
N TYR A 79 8.70 6.50 -5.12
CA TYR A 79 8.62 7.60 -4.17
C TYR A 79 9.45 8.76 -4.68
N ARG A 80 8.85 9.95 -4.77
CA ARG A 80 9.58 11.21 -4.91
C ARG A 80 9.43 12.00 -3.61
N ILE A 81 10.52 12.15 -2.89
CA ILE A 81 10.56 12.73 -1.55
C ILE A 81 11.18 14.12 -1.64
N PHE A 82 10.44 15.12 -1.17
CA PHE A 82 10.87 16.51 -1.08
C PHE A 82 11.16 16.82 0.39
N TYR A 83 12.34 17.34 0.67
CA TYR A 83 12.80 17.55 2.04
C TYR A 83 13.68 18.79 2.15
N LYS A 84 13.68 19.38 3.35
CA LYS A 84 14.67 20.40 3.71
C LYS A 84 15.96 19.72 4.12
N GLU A 85 17.09 20.19 3.60
CA GLU A 85 18.40 19.71 4.00
C GLU A 85 18.74 20.09 5.44
N ASN A 86 19.51 19.24 6.10
CA ASN A 86 20.17 19.55 7.36
C ASN A 86 21.45 20.36 7.10
N SER A 87 21.28 21.57 6.55
CA SER A 87 22.37 22.51 6.27
C SER A 87 22.03 23.90 6.79
N PRO A 88 23.04 24.76 7.06
CA PRO A 88 22.81 26.13 7.51
C PRO A 88 22.01 26.99 6.53
N GLU A 89 22.04 26.65 5.25
CA GLU A 89 21.44 27.43 4.16
C GLU A 89 19.97 27.07 3.87
N GLU A 90 19.38 26.12 4.62
CA GLU A 90 17.99 25.64 4.47
C GLU A 90 17.58 25.31 3.02
N ILE A 91 18.40 24.52 2.34
CA ILE A 91 18.19 24.13 0.93
C ILE A 91 17.05 23.12 0.82
N ASP A 92 16.21 23.26 -0.21
CA ASP A 92 15.20 22.27 -0.58
C ASP A 92 15.76 21.25 -1.57
N SER A 93 15.57 19.97 -1.27
CA SER A 93 16.12 18.86 -2.03
C SER A 93 15.07 17.81 -2.38
N ILE A 94 15.38 17.03 -3.41
CA ILE A 94 14.52 15.96 -3.93
C ILE A 94 15.34 14.69 -4.10
N THR A 95 14.77 13.57 -3.63
CA THR A 95 15.28 12.24 -3.94
C THR A 95 14.18 11.35 -4.52
N ASN A 96 14.56 10.44 -5.41
CA ASN A 96 13.66 9.44 -5.97
C ASN A 96 14.12 8.07 -5.47
N ILE A 97 13.18 7.28 -4.96
CA ILE A 97 13.41 5.92 -4.46
C ILE A 97 12.42 5.00 -5.16
N GLN A 98 12.91 3.87 -5.66
CA GLN A 98 12.08 2.83 -6.28
C GLN A 98 12.23 1.55 -5.48
N ILE A 99 11.11 0.91 -5.18
CA ILE A 99 11.07 -0.35 -4.42
C ILE A 99 10.19 -1.36 -5.18
N PRO A 100 10.61 -2.64 -5.26
CA PRO A 100 9.76 -3.70 -5.79
C PRO A 100 8.44 -3.83 -5.02
N PHE A 101 7.35 -3.96 -5.76
CA PHE A 101 6.04 -4.33 -5.23
C PHE A 101 5.77 -5.77 -5.62
N ASN A 102 5.51 -6.61 -4.62
CA ASN A 102 5.11 -8.00 -4.83
C ASN A 102 3.98 -8.34 -3.87
N THR A 103 2.87 -8.79 -4.42
CA THR A 103 1.71 -9.22 -3.63
C THR A 103 1.00 -10.34 -4.35
N TYR A 104 0.11 -11.04 -3.65
CA TYR A 104 -0.68 -12.11 -4.21
C TYR A 104 -2.11 -12.06 -3.70
N MET A 105 -3.01 -12.68 -4.44
CA MET A 105 -4.39 -12.88 -4.04
C MET A 105 -4.85 -14.25 -4.50
N ASP A 106 -5.67 -14.88 -3.67
CA ASP A 106 -6.34 -16.12 -4.03
C ASP A 106 -7.46 -15.82 -5.03
N LEU A 107 -7.55 -16.69 -6.04
CA LEU A 107 -8.59 -16.68 -7.06
C LEU A 107 -9.58 -17.81 -6.74
N PRO A 108 -10.89 -17.54 -6.85
CA PRO A 108 -11.90 -18.60 -6.83
C PRO A 108 -11.58 -19.70 -7.86
N GLU A 109 -11.85 -20.96 -7.52
CA GLU A 109 -11.57 -22.13 -8.39
C GLU A 109 -12.19 -21.97 -9.79
N ASP A 110 -13.40 -21.40 -9.84
CA ASP A 110 -14.19 -21.17 -11.05
C ASP A 110 -13.70 -19.97 -11.88
N THR A 111 -12.64 -19.27 -11.44
CA THR A 111 -12.13 -18.11 -12.18
C THR A 111 -11.44 -18.55 -13.45
N ILE A 112 -12.11 -18.41 -14.59
CA ILE A 112 -11.56 -18.84 -15.88
C ILE A 112 -10.52 -17.82 -16.39
N LYS A 113 -10.82 -16.52 -16.28
CA LYS A 113 -10.00 -15.46 -16.88
C LYS A 113 -10.12 -14.13 -16.12
N ILE A 114 -8.98 -13.50 -15.87
CA ILE A 114 -8.89 -12.13 -15.34
C ILE A 114 -8.94 -11.18 -16.54
N LYS A 115 -9.87 -10.23 -16.51
CA LYS A 115 -10.06 -9.18 -17.51
C LYS A 115 -9.21 -7.95 -17.21
N GLY A 116 -9.12 -7.59 -15.93
CA GLY A 116 -8.43 -6.38 -15.49
C GLY A 116 -7.95 -6.50 -14.05
N ILE A 117 -6.85 -5.80 -13.75
CA ILE A 117 -6.28 -5.68 -12.42
C ILE A 117 -5.98 -4.21 -12.21
N ASN A 118 -6.69 -3.59 -11.28
CA ASN A 118 -6.44 -2.21 -10.88
C ASN A 118 -5.92 -2.19 -9.45
N VAL A 119 -4.94 -1.33 -9.19
CA VAL A 119 -4.42 -1.14 -7.83
C VAL A 119 -4.45 0.34 -7.49
N PHE A 120 -5.08 0.66 -6.37
CA PHE A 120 -5.34 2.02 -5.91
C PHE A 120 -4.65 2.23 -4.56
N ILE A 121 -3.88 3.30 -4.42
CA ILE A 121 -3.32 3.69 -3.13
C ILE A 121 -4.38 4.48 -2.39
N LEU A 122 -4.91 3.96 -1.30
CA LEU A 122 -6.02 4.57 -0.56
C LEU A 122 -5.54 5.65 0.41
N ASP A 123 -4.47 5.37 1.14
CA ASP A 123 -3.87 6.30 2.09
C ASP A 123 -2.39 5.98 2.24
N ALA A 124 -1.60 6.96 2.66
CA ALA A 124 -0.20 6.76 2.98
C ALA A 124 0.25 7.71 4.09
N TYR A 125 1.10 7.19 4.95
CA TYR A 125 1.67 7.85 6.11
C TYR A 125 3.18 7.75 6.05
N PHE A 126 3.85 8.86 6.35
CA PHE A 126 5.31 8.94 6.36
C PHE A 126 5.79 9.59 7.65
N HIS A 127 6.93 9.12 8.15
CA HIS A 127 7.57 9.71 9.33
C HIS A 127 9.09 9.65 9.23
N LEU A 128 9.75 10.81 9.32
CA LEU A 128 11.20 10.89 9.34
C LEU A 128 11.69 10.37 10.69
N MET A 129 12.20 9.14 10.72
CA MET A 129 12.71 8.50 11.93
C MET A 129 14.09 9.05 12.31
N ASP A 130 14.89 9.40 11.31
CA ASP A 130 16.25 9.92 11.44
C ASP A 130 16.58 10.75 10.20
N SER A 131 17.71 11.46 10.17
CA SER A 131 18.10 12.38 9.09
C SER A 131 18.19 11.73 7.70
N ARG A 132 18.24 10.39 7.63
CA ARG A 132 18.24 9.63 6.37
C ARG A 132 17.18 8.53 6.28
N LYS A 133 16.42 8.28 7.34
CA LYS A 133 15.49 7.14 7.42
C LYS A 133 14.06 7.61 7.51
N LEU A 134 13.24 7.18 6.57
CA LEU A 134 11.83 7.54 6.48
C LEU A 134 11.00 6.27 6.60
N TYR A 135 10.19 6.19 7.65
CA TYR A 135 9.13 5.21 7.77
C TYR A 135 8.05 5.53 6.73
N ALA A 136 7.60 4.50 6.01
CA ALA A 136 6.52 4.58 5.05
C ALA A 136 5.49 3.48 5.35
N TYR A 137 4.24 3.88 5.52
CA TYR A 137 3.10 2.98 5.60
C TYR A 137 2.09 3.41 4.54
N PHE A 138 1.57 2.48 3.75
CA PHE A 138 0.49 2.81 2.84
C PHE A 138 -0.52 1.67 2.75
N VAL A 139 -1.75 2.07 2.51
CA VAL A 139 -2.90 1.19 2.33
C VAL A 139 -3.26 1.20 0.86
N TYR A 140 -3.50 0.03 0.29
CA TYR A 140 -3.89 -0.10 -1.10
C TYR A 140 -5.06 -1.06 -1.27
N LEU A 141 -5.79 -0.87 -2.37
CA LEU A 141 -6.90 -1.68 -2.81
C LEU A 141 -6.52 -2.34 -4.12
N ILE A 142 -6.67 -3.64 -4.21
CA ILE A 142 -6.58 -4.36 -5.48
C ILE A 142 -8.00 -4.73 -5.91
N GLU A 143 -8.35 -4.37 -7.15
CA GLU A 143 -9.57 -4.79 -7.82
C GLU A 143 -9.21 -5.78 -8.94
N LEU A 144 -9.76 -6.99 -8.85
CA LEU A 144 -9.77 -7.97 -9.91
C LEU A 144 -11.11 -7.94 -10.62
N GLN A 145 -11.06 -7.81 -11.94
CA GLN A 145 -12.23 -7.94 -12.81
C GLN A 145 -12.16 -9.27 -13.54
N TYR A 146 -13.25 -10.03 -13.54
CA TYR A 146 -13.36 -11.30 -14.24
C TYR A 146 -14.10 -11.13 -15.57
N ASP A 147 -13.94 -12.09 -16.49
CA ASP A 147 -14.79 -12.21 -17.68
C ASP A 147 -16.15 -12.80 -17.23
N ASP A 148 -17.28 -12.25 -17.69
CA ASP A 148 -18.67 -12.38 -17.16
C ASP A 148 -19.29 -13.81 -17.11
N LYS A 149 -18.59 -14.80 -16.58
CA LYS A 149 -19.09 -16.17 -16.38
C LYS A 149 -18.82 -16.73 -14.99
N ILE A 150 -18.94 -15.89 -13.97
CA ILE A 150 -19.00 -16.36 -12.59
C ILE A 150 -20.36 -15.91 -12.05
N ASP A 151 -21.26 -16.88 -11.89
CA ASP A 151 -22.50 -16.66 -11.13
C ASP A 151 -22.10 -16.04 -9.79
N LYS A 152 -22.70 -14.88 -9.47
CA LYS A 152 -22.41 -14.11 -8.27
C LYS A 152 -22.35 -15.06 -7.06
N PRO A 153 -21.25 -15.16 -6.31
CA PRO A 153 -21.28 -15.89 -5.07
C PRO A 153 -22.28 -15.19 -4.14
N ASN A 154 -23.31 -15.94 -3.72
CA ASN A 154 -24.34 -15.51 -2.78
C ASN A 154 -23.69 -14.79 -1.59
N THR A 155 -24.02 -13.52 -1.43
CA THR A 155 -23.39 -12.54 -0.52
C THR A 155 -23.62 -12.83 0.98
N ASN A 156 -24.05 -14.04 1.33
CA ASN A 156 -24.41 -14.42 2.71
C ASN A 156 -23.50 -15.49 3.34
N LYS A 157 -22.40 -15.90 2.69
CA LYS A 157 -21.47 -16.90 3.27
C LYS A 157 -20.05 -16.41 3.58
N SER A 158 -19.64 -15.23 3.13
CA SER A 158 -18.24 -14.78 3.28
C SER A 158 -17.94 -13.94 4.52
N ILE A 159 -18.92 -13.63 5.37
CA ILE A 159 -18.67 -12.85 6.59
C ILE A 159 -18.06 -13.70 7.72
N GLU A 160 -18.20 -15.03 7.69
CA GLU A 160 -17.75 -15.88 8.80
C GLU A 160 -16.33 -16.46 8.67
N GLU A 161 -15.75 -16.54 7.46
CA GLU A 161 -14.49 -17.27 7.24
C GLU A 161 -13.23 -16.39 7.09
N THR A 162 -13.34 -15.06 7.05
CA THR A 162 -12.16 -14.16 7.01
C THR A 162 -11.50 -13.92 8.38
N LYS A 163 -11.81 -14.73 9.40
CA LYS A 163 -11.24 -14.63 10.76
C LYS A 163 -9.84 -15.24 10.92
N ARG A 164 -9.11 -15.52 9.84
CA ARG A 164 -7.75 -16.10 9.91
C ARG A 164 -6.72 -15.32 9.10
N TYR A 165 -6.58 -14.03 9.38
CA TYR A 165 -5.29 -13.36 9.26
C TYR A 165 -5.03 -12.61 10.56
N GLN A 166 -3.82 -12.77 11.10
CA GLN A 166 -3.41 -12.35 12.44
C GLN A 166 -3.89 -10.92 12.76
N THR A 167 -4.91 -10.81 13.60
CA THR A 167 -5.17 -9.56 14.32
C THR A 167 -4.13 -9.47 15.44
N VAL A 168 -3.07 -8.68 15.22
CA VAL A 168 -2.35 -8.10 16.36
C VAL A 168 -3.39 -7.29 17.13
N PRO A 169 -3.62 -7.53 18.43
CA PRO A 169 -4.62 -6.80 19.18
C PRO A 169 -4.16 -5.35 19.30
N THR A 170 -4.74 -4.44 18.52
CA THR A 170 -4.57 -2.99 18.72
C THR A 170 -5.71 -2.51 19.60
N ARG A 171 -5.38 -1.86 20.72
CA ARG A 171 -6.35 -1.31 21.66
C ARG A 171 -6.39 0.21 21.47
N TYR A 172 -7.56 0.73 21.11
CA TYR A 172 -7.79 2.17 21.00
C TYR A 172 -7.94 2.78 22.40
N VAL A 173 -7.03 3.65 22.79
CA VAL A 173 -7.14 4.51 23.99
C VAL A 173 -6.72 5.93 23.58
N ASP A 174 -7.55 6.93 23.88
CA ASP A 174 -7.28 8.36 23.70
C ASP A 174 -6.67 8.79 22.33
N ASN A 175 -7.27 8.35 21.23
CA ASN A 175 -6.90 8.75 19.86
C ASN A 175 -5.45 8.45 19.44
N MET A 176 -4.76 7.53 20.11
CA MET A 176 -3.43 7.05 19.69
C MET A 176 -3.41 5.54 19.47
N LEU A 177 -2.64 5.10 18.47
CA LEU A 177 -2.43 3.68 18.12
C LEU A 177 -1.21 3.16 18.89
N TYR A 178 -1.37 2.09 19.67
CA TYR A 178 -0.28 1.41 20.38
C TYR A 178 -0.10 -0.01 19.85
N ASP A 179 1.14 -0.38 19.52
CA ASP A 179 1.54 -1.77 19.25
C ASP A 179 1.86 -2.46 20.59
N ILE A 180 1.27 -3.63 20.84
CA ILE A 180 1.33 -4.33 22.15
C ILE A 180 2.62 -5.16 22.32
N ASP A 181 3.49 -5.26 21.30
CA ASP A 181 4.66 -6.14 21.36
C ASP A 181 5.95 -5.49 21.90
N GLU A 182 5.94 -4.22 22.33
CA GLU A 182 7.13 -3.56 22.91
C GLU A 182 7.18 -3.53 24.46
N GLU A 183 6.21 -4.10 25.18
CA GLU A 183 6.19 -4.02 26.66
C GLU A 183 6.37 -5.35 27.43
N ILE A 184 6.85 -6.41 26.76
CA ILE A 184 7.33 -7.62 27.47
C ILE A 184 8.69 -8.06 26.93
N MET A 185 9.74 -7.35 27.35
CA MET A 185 11.03 -7.95 27.74
C MET A 185 11.83 -6.99 28.64
#